data_AF-X0ZG29-F1
#
_entry.id   AF-X0ZG29-F1
#
_cell.length_a   1.000
_cell.length_b   1.000
_cell.length_c   1.000
_cell.angle_alpha   90.00
_cell.angle_beta   90.00
_cell.angle_gamma   90.00
#
_symmetry.space_group_name_H-M   'P 1'
#
loop_
_entity.id
_entity.type
_entity.pdbx_description
1 polymer ?
#
loop_
_entity_poly.entity_id
_entity_poly.type
_entity_poly.pdbx_seq_one_letter_code
_entity_poly.pdbx_strand_id
1 'polypeptide(L)'
;MGNKVINTTSVKLGIYEESTDEQLEGMLGDVKEMEDGRKFRLCSNGTAAALAVGLRLQSVAVTSLDDALVVQTEAAEGQKDIIVDVTTAHTGYDAHALKDGYLVVNQGAGELGGFYKIKDNTVMVADATATITLYDDLTETLPVTTNEVTICPNPYKAVILDVLTAPIAGVPLINVTKSTSSLTYYFWALFEGFGPAIDNGSG
;
A
#
# COMPACT_ATOMS: atom_id res chain seq x y z
N MET A 1 13.70 26.39 -17.67
CA MET A 1 12.45 26.16 -18.41
C MET A 1 11.95 24.81 -17.94
N GLY A 2 10.92 24.77 -17.09
CA GLY A 2 10.46 23.55 -16.44
C GLY A 2 9.55 22.73 -17.35
N ASN A 3 9.73 21.42 -17.35
CA ASN A 3 8.91 20.48 -18.12
C ASN A 3 7.45 20.59 -17.64
N LYS A 4 6.51 20.66 -18.57
CA LYS A 4 5.10 20.78 -18.23
C LYS A 4 4.51 19.40 -17.95
N VAL A 5 3.49 19.37 -17.09
CA VAL A 5 2.72 18.17 -16.77
C VAL A 5 1.68 17.98 -17.87
N ILE A 6 1.63 16.79 -18.48
CA ILE A 6 0.69 16.47 -19.58
C ILE A 6 -0.59 15.78 -19.10
N ASN A 7 -0.56 15.16 -17.92
CA ASN A 7 -1.74 14.61 -17.27
C ASN A 7 -1.81 15.13 -15.83
N THR A 8 -2.82 15.94 -15.53
CA THR A 8 -2.94 16.61 -14.23
C THR A 8 -3.57 15.68 -13.20
N THR A 9 -2.78 15.24 -12.24
CA THR A 9 -3.30 14.79 -10.95
C THR A 9 -3.90 15.97 -10.21
N SER A 10 -4.96 15.77 -9.42
CA SER A 10 -5.50 16.79 -8.51
C SER A 10 -4.51 17.19 -7.40
N VAL A 11 -3.41 16.46 -7.27
CA VAL A 11 -2.33 16.65 -6.31
C VAL A 11 -1.42 17.83 -6.71
N LYS A 12 -1.44 18.89 -5.89
CA LYS A 12 -0.65 20.12 -6.10
C LYS A 12 0.84 19.99 -5.74
N LEU A 13 1.29 18.86 -5.20
CA LEU A 13 2.69 18.64 -4.80
C LEU A 13 3.64 18.62 -6.01
N GLY A 14 4.73 19.39 -5.96
CA GLY A 14 5.80 19.37 -6.96
C GLY A 14 6.67 18.12 -6.87
N ILE A 15 7.28 17.70 -7.99
CA ILE A 15 8.13 16.47 -8.04
C ILE A 15 9.46 16.58 -7.27
N TYR A 16 9.82 17.79 -6.84
CA TYR A 16 11.02 18.10 -6.05
C TYR A 16 10.66 18.59 -4.64
N GLU A 17 9.47 18.23 -4.16
CA GLU A 17 8.94 18.67 -2.88
C GLU A 17 8.43 17.45 -2.09
N GLU A 18 8.47 17.58 -0.77
CA GLU A 18 7.71 16.71 0.14
C GLU A 18 6.60 17.53 0.80
N SER A 19 5.56 16.86 1.27
CA SER A 19 4.43 17.47 1.98
C SER A 19 4.00 16.61 3.15
N THR A 20 3.39 17.24 4.14
CA THR A 20 2.75 16.58 5.28
C THR A 20 1.22 16.73 5.24
N ASP A 21 0.66 17.12 4.09
CA ASP A 21 -0.78 17.27 3.91
C ASP A 21 -1.47 15.90 3.91
N GLU A 22 -2.23 15.62 4.96
CA GLU A 22 -2.93 14.34 5.17
C GLU A 22 -3.94 14.03 4.05
N GLN A 23 -4.42 15.03 3.30
CA GLN A 23 -5.31 14.79 2.16
C GLN A 23 -4.66 13.93 1.07
N LEU A 24 -3.33 13.92 1.01
CA LEU A 24 -2.55 13.13 0.06
C LEU A 24 -2.60 11.62 0.34
N GLU A 25 -3.03 11.19 1.53
CA GLU A 25 -3.15 9.77 1.86
C GLU A 25 -4.16 9.06 0.96
N GLY A 26 -5.30 9.70 0.68
CA GLY A 26 -6.34 9.15 -0.20
C GLY A 26 -5.96 9.16 -1.69
N MET A 27 -4.79 9.69 -2.03
CA MET A 27 -4.29 9.88 -3.40
C MET A 27 -3.03 9.05 -3.66
N LEU A 28 -2.62 8.20 -2.71
CA LEU A 28 -1.46 7.33 -2.87
C LEU A 28 -1.63 6.42 -4.09
N GLY A 29 -0.58 6.34 -4.90
CA GLY A 29 -0.61 5.63 -6.18
C GLY A 29 -1.01 6.48 -7.39
N ASP A 30 -1.47 7.73 -7.20
CA ASP A 30 -1.70 8.68 -8.30
C ASP A 30 -0.46 8.81 -9.18
N VAL A 31 -0.67 8.99 -10.48
CA VAL A 31 0.41 9.07 -11.47
C VAL A 31 0.48 10.46 -12.10
N LYS A 32 1.63 11.10 -11.98
CA LYS A 32 1.96 12.37 -12.66
C LYS A 32 2.89 12.08 -13.83
N GLU A 33 2.47 12.44 -15.03
CA GLU A 33 3.22 12.22 -16.27
C GLU A 33 3.73 13.55 -16.86
N MET A 34 4.99 13.53 -17.28
CA MET A 34 5.71 14.69 -17.82
C MET A 34 5.86 14.58 -19.35
N GLU A 35 6.00 15.72 -20.03
CA GLU A 35 6.25 15.78 -21.49
C GLU A 35 7.47 14.98 -21.96
N ASP A 36 8.44 14.74 -21.07
CA ASP A 36 9.67 13.98 -21.35
C ASP A 36 9.52 12.46 -21.21
N GLY A 37 8.28 11.98 -20.96
CA GLY A 37 7.97 10.57 -20.78
C GLY A 37 8.24 10.01 -19.38
N ARG A 38 8.71 10.83 -18.44
CA ARG A 38 8.85 10.41 -17.04
C ARG A 38 7.49 10.33 -16.36
N LYS A 39 7.28 9.26 -15.59
CA LYS A 39 6.10 9.07 -14.76
C LYS A 39 6.48 8.92 -13.29
N PHE A 40 5.76 9.67 -12.48
CA PHE A 40 5.92 9.74 -11.05
C PHE A 40 4.70 9.18 -10.37
N ARG A 41 4.89 8.47 -9.26
CA ARG A 41 3.83 7.93 -8.44
C ARG A 41 3.87 8.55 -7.06
N LEU A 42 2.71 8.92 -6.53
CA LEU A 42 2.62 9.49 -5.18
C LEU A 42 2.80 8.37 -4.15
N CYS A 43 3.77 8.54 -3.25
CA CYS A 43 4.10 7.61 -2.18
C CYS A 43 4.15 8.35 -0.84
N SER A 44 4.04 7.60 0.26
CA SER A 44 4.37 8.09 1.60
C SER A 44 5.59 7.36 2.18
N ASN A 45 6.43 8.07 2.92
CA ASN A 45 7.57 7.47 3.60
C ASN A 45 7.13 6.71 4.86
N GLY A 46 7.76 5.57 5.13
CA GLY A 46 7.57 4.82 6.36
C GLY A 46 8.29 5.43 7.58
N THR A 47 8.15 4.76 8.71
CA THR A 47 8.76 5.15 9.99
C THR A 47 10.12 4.47 10.24
N ALA A 48 10.62 3.69 9.29
CA ALA A 48 11.91 3.00 9.43
C ALA A 48 13.08 3.98 9.38
N ALA A 49 13.21 4.74 8.29
CA ALA A 49 14.33 5.65 8.05
C ALA A 49 13.92 6.84 7.17
N ALA A 50 14.81 7.84 7.05
CA ALA A 50 14.70 8.85 6.00
C ALA A 50 15.08 8.22 4.65
N LEU A 51 14.48 8.70 3.56
CA LEU A 51 14.78 8.19 2.21
C LEU A 51 15.84 9.07 1.57
N ALA A 52 16.90 8.46 1.05
CA ALA A 52 17.92 9.20 0.31
C ALA A 52 17.56 9.26 -1.19
N VAL A 53 17.89 10.38 -1.82
CA VAL A 53 17.69 10.61 -3.26
C VAL A 53 18.32 9.52 -4.11
N GLY A 54 17.62 9.07 -5.15
CA GLY A 54 18.13 8.13 -6.15
C GLY A 54 18.27 6.68 -5.70
N LEU A 55 18.00 6.35 -4.44
CA LEU A 55 17.98 4.96 -3.96
C LEU A 55 16.64 4.28 -4.28
N ARG A 56 16.68 2.96 -4.46
CA ARG A 56 15.48 2.16 -4.75
C ARG A 56 14.55 2.13 -3.53
N LEU A 57 13.29 2.44 -3.80
CA LEU A 57 12.18 2.32 -2.86
C LEU A 57 11.45 1.02 -3.10
N GLN A 58 11.00 0.42 -2.01
CA GLN A 58 10.14 -0.75 -2.02
C GLN A 58 8.96 -0.53 -1.08
N SER A 59 7.87 -1.25 -1.34
CA SER A 59 6.76 -1.29 -0.39
C SER A 59 7.20 -1.97 0.91
N VAL A 60 6.37 -1.84 1.95
CA VAL A 60 6.48 -2.72 3.10
C VAL A 60 6.29 -4.16 2.63
N ALA A 61 7.13 -5.07 3.15
CA ALA A 61 7.02 -6.49 2.83
C ALA A 61 5.77 -7.07 3.50
N VAL A 62 4.98 -7.80 2.73
CA VAL A 62 3.91 -8.66 3.25
C VAL A 62 4.56 -9.83 3.97
N THR A 63 4.13 -10.10 5.19
CA THR A 63 4.61 -11.23 5.98
C THR A 63 3.86 -12.50 5.59
N SER A 64 4.42 -13.68 5.89
CA SER A 64 3.72 -14.95 5.65
C SER A 64 2.45 -15.13 6.49
N LEU A 65 2.21 -14.24 7.46
CA LEU A 65 1.05 -14.28 8.36
C LEU A 65 -0.11 -13.41 7.85
N ASP A 66 0.16 -12.57 6.86
CA ASP A 66 -0.85 -11.82 6.09
C ASP A 66 -1.49 -12.68 4.99
N ASP A 67 -0.95 -13.88 4.78
CA ASP A 67 -1.46 -14.90 3.87
C ASP A 67 -2.33 -15.90 4.64
N ALA A 68 -3.32 -16.43 3.95
CA ALA A 68 -4.24 -17.46 4.46
C ALA A 68 -5.00 -17.09 5.76
N LEU A 69 -5.47 -15.83 5.88
CA LEU A 69 -6.35 -15.42 6.96
C LEU A 69 -7.73 -16.07 6.78
N VAL A 70 -8.21 -16.78 7.79
CA VAL A 70 -9.45 -17.55 7.69
C VAL A 70 -10.66 -16.64 7.86
N VAL A 71 -11.66 -16.78 6.99
CA VAL A 71 -12.96 -16.10 7.13
C VAL A 71 -13.71 -16.73 8.31
N GLN A 72 -13.94 -15.93 9.35
CA GLN A 72 -14.55 -16.37 10.61
C GLN A 72 -16.08 -16.37 10.58
N THR A 73 -16.66 -15.40 9.89
CA THR A 73 -18.12 -15.28 9.72
C THR A 73 -18.42 -15.30 8.24
N GLU A 74 -19.42 -16.09 7.84
CA GLU A 74 -19.89 -16.09 6.45
C GLU A 74 -20.19 -14.66 6.00
N ALA A 75 -19.53 -14.24 4.92
CA ALA A 75 -19.80 -12.98 4.26
C ALA A 75 -20.62 -13.26 3.01
N ALA A 76 -21.89 -12.86 3.01
CA ALA A 76 -22.81 -13.13 1.92
C ALA A 76 -22.52 -12.25 0.69
N GLU A 77 -22.93 -12.72 -0.49
CA GLU A 77 -22.99 -11.88 -1.70
C GLU A 77 -23.67 -10.53 -1.39
N GLY A 78 -23.11 -9.44 -1.92
CA GLY A 78 -23.61 -8.09 -1.70
C GLY A 78 -23.14 -7.44 -0.39
N GLN A 79 -22.36 -8.14 0.46
CA GLN A 79 -21.75 -7.56 1.64
C GLN A 79 -20.37 -6.95 1.32
N LYS A 80 -19.96 -5.98 2.14
CA LYS A 80 -18.64 -5.33 2.06
C LYS A 80 -17.73 -5.63 3.24
N ASP A 81 -18.29 -6.12 4.34
CA ASP A 81 -17.56 -6.38 5.56
C ASP A 81 -17.22 -7.86 5.65
N ILE A 82 -15.93 -8.16 5.79
CA ILE A 82 -15.41 -9.51 5.97
C ILE A 82 -14.77 -9.58 7.34
N ILE A 83 -15.16 -10.57 8.14
CA ILE A 83 -14.56 -10.82 9.46
C ILE A 83 -13.57 -11.97 9.31
N VAL A 84 -12.31 -11.69 9.63
CA VAL A 84 -11.20 -12.66 9.55
C VAL A 84 -10.64 -12.97 10.93
N ASP A 85 -10.16 -14.19 11.09
CA ASP A 85 -9.37 -14.61 12.25
C ASP A 85 -7.90 -14.21 12.07
N VAL A 86 -7.35 -13.52 13.07
CA VAL A 86 -5.95 -13.08 13.10
C VAL A 86 -5.12 -14.13 13.83
N THR A 87 -4.13 -14.70 13.13
CA THR A 87 -3.29 -15.78 13.66
C THR A 87 -2.46 -15.34 14.88
N THR A 88 -2.15 -16.29 15.77
CA THR A 88 -1.43 -16.06 17.05
C THR A 88 -0.08 -15.37 16.91
N ALA A 89 0.61 -15.58 15.79
CA ALA A 89 1.93 -15.02 15.55
C ALA A 89 1.90 -13.65 14.85
N HIS A 90 0.72 -13.18 14.44
CA HIS A 90 0.56 -11.98 13.64
C HIS A 90 1.00 -10.74 14.42
N THR A 91 1.82 -9.87 13.80
CA THR A 91 2.36 -8.65 14.46
C THR A 91 1.31 -7.57 14.70
N GLY A 92 0.13 -7.76 14.10
CA GLY A 92 -1.02 -6.88 14.20
C GLY A 92 -0.97 -5.74 13.19
N TYR A 93 -2.13 -5.13 12.99
CA TYR A 93 -2.29 -3.88 12.27
C TYR A 93 -3.11 -2.93 13.11
N ASP A 94 -2.71 -1.66 13.10
CA ASP A 94 -3.56 -0.60 13.63
C ASP A 94 -4.82 -0.47 12.78
N ALA A 95 -5.86 0.17 13.34
CA ALA A 95 -7.02 0.55 12.57
C ALA A 95 -6.61 1.42 11.36
N HIS A 96 -7.26 1.22 10.21
CA HIS A 96 -7.01 1.94 8.96
C HIS A 96 -5.63 1.70 8.31
N ALA A 97 -4.80 0.79 8.84
CA ALA A 97 -3.48 0.50 8.29
C ALA A 97 -3.53 -0.08 6.87
N LEU A 98 -4.57 -0.87 6.55
CA LEU A 98 -4.76 -1.57 5.28
C LEU A 98 -5.60 -0.78 4.27
N LYS A 99 -6.03 0.44 4.62
CA LYS A 99 -6.81 1.29 3.74
C LYS A 99 -6.12 1.51 2.39
N ASP A 100 -6.92 1.40 1.32
CA ASP A 100 -6.49 1.45 -0.08
C ASP A 100 -5.50 0.34 -0.49
N GLY A 101 -5.33 -0.68 0.34
CA GLY A 101 -4.70 -1.95 -0.01
C GLY A 101 -5.65 -2.88 -0.75
N TYR A 102 -5.30 -4.16 -0.79
CA TYR A 102 -6.00 -5.19 -1.53
C TYR A 102 -6.22 -6.44 -0.70
N LEU A 103 -7.33 -7.11 -0.95
CA LEU A 103 -7.66 -8.43 -0.42
C LEU A 103 -7.82 -9.39 -1.60
N VAL A 104 -7.22 -10.57 -1.47
CA VAL A 104 -7.31 -11.65 -2.45
C VAL A 104 -7.87 -12.88 -1.78
N VAL A 105 -8.88 -13.51 -2.37
CA VAL A 105 -9.38 -14.81 -1.90
C VAL A 105 -8.48 -15.90 -2.49
N ASN A 106 -7.65 -16.53 -1.66
CA ASN A 106 -6.59 -17.44 -2.10
C ASN A 106 -6.97 -18.93 -1.96
N GLN A 107 -7.98 -19.25 -1.16
CA GLN A 107 -8.49 -20.61 -0.97
C GLN A 107 -9.99 -20.59 -0.65
N GLY A 108 -10.69 -21.66 -1.02
CA GLY A 108 -12.01 -22.00 -0.50
C GLY A 108 -13.04 -22.36 -1.58
N ALA A 109 -14.27 -22.58 -1.12
CA ALA A 109 -15.40 -22.93 -1.98
C ALA A 109 -16.20 -21.72 -2.48
N GLY A 110 -15.83 -20.51 -2.06
CA GLY A 110 -16.37 -19.25 -2.58
C GLY A 110 -15.59 -18.75 -3.79
N GLU A 111 -15.39 -17.44 -3.85
CA GLU A 111 -14.83 -16.72 -5.00
C GLU A 111 -13.30 -16.85 -5.12
N LEU A 112 -12.79 -18.04 -5.40
CA LEU A 112 -11.34 -18.26 -5.56
C LEU A 112 -10.75 -17.32 -6.63
N GLY A 113 -9.77 -16.51 -6.24
CA GLY A 113 -9.16 -15.48 -7.10
C GLY A 113 -9.90 -14.14 -7.09
N GLY A 114 -10.95 -13.99 -6.29
CA GLY A 114 -11.62 -12.71 -6.04
C GLY A 114 -10.61 -11.67 -5.56
N PHE A 115 -10.67 -10.46 -6.14
CA PHE A 115 -9.69 -9.41 -5.92
C PHE A 115 -10.40 -8.10 -5.59
N TYR A 116 -10.21 -7.61 -4.37
CA TYR A 116 -10.99 -6.50 -3.82
C TYR A 116 -10.10 -5.42 -3.27
N LYS A 117 -10.51 -4.16 -3.45
CA LYS A 117 -9.84 -3.01 -2.82
C LYS A 117 -10.38 -2.82 -1.40
N ILE A 118 -9.48 -2.71 -0.43
CA ILE A 118 -9.82 -2.49 0.97
C ILE A 118 -10.14 -1.00 1.18
N LYS A 119 -11.35 -0.73 1.66
CA LYS A 119 -11.77 0.61 2.08
C LYS A 119 -11.27 0.93 3.47
N ASP A 120 -11.34 -0.04 4.39
CA ASP A 120 -10.89 0.14 5.76
C ASP A 120 -10.65 -1.18 6.49
N ASN A 121 -9.99 -1.11 7.65
CA ASN A 121 -9.86 -2.24 8.57
C ASN A 121 -9.97 -1.78 10.04
N THR A 122 -10.54 -2.64 10.88
CA THR A 122 -10.42 -2.51 12.34
C THR A 122 -9.03 -2.92 12.80
N VAL A 123 -8.70 -2.64 14.07
CA VAL A 123 -7.47 -3.15 14.68
C VAL A 123 -7.39 -4.67 14.51
N MET A 124 -6.22 -5.16 14.09
CA MET A 124 -5.92 -6.59 14.00
C MET A 124 -4.98 -6.93 15.15
N VAL A 125 -5.48 -7.74 16.09
CA VAL A 125 -4.71 -8.20 17.26
C VAL A 125 -4.57 -9.71 17.13
N ALA A 126 -3.38 -10.25 17.47
CA ALA A 126 -3.15 -11.69 17.48
C ALA A 126 -4.20 -12.42 18.34
N ASP A 127 -4.65 -13.59 17.88
CA ASP A 127 -5.70 -14.40 18.52
C ASP A 127 -7.05 -13.70 18.68
N ALA A 128 -7.33 -12.72 17.81
CA ALA A 128 -8.60 -12.01 17.78
C ALA A 128 -9.15 -11.96 16.36
N THR A 129 -10.30 -11.30 16.22
CA THR A 129 -10.98 -11.13 14.95
C THR A 129 -10.84 -9.70 14.49
N ALA A 130 -10.81 -9.50 13.18
CA ALA A 130 -10.77 -8.18 12.58
C ALA A 130 -11.78 -8.07 11.44
N THR A 131 -12.35 -6.89 11.29
CA THR A 131 -13.23 -6.57 10.16
C THR A 131 -12.43 -5.82 9.11
N ILE A 132 -12.53 -6.31 7.87
CA ILE A 132 -12.01 -5.67 6.67
C ILE A 132 -13.23 -5.21 5.87
N THR A 133 -13.33 -3.90 5.63
CA THR A 133 -14.39 -3.30 4.83
C THR A 133 -13.86 -3.06 3.42
N LEU A 134 -14.59 -3.53 2.41
CA LEU A 134 -14.27 -3.40 1.00
C LEU A 134 -14.92 -2.15 0.39
N TYR A 135 -14.36 -1.67 -0.73
CA TYR A 135 -15.01 -0.62 -1.53
C TYR A 135 -16.21 -1.17 -2.30
N ASP A 136 -16.03 -2.32 -2.92
CA ASP A 136 -17.00 -3.00 -3.76
C ASP A 136 -17.72 -4.10 -2.98
N ASP A 137 -18.91 -4.47 -3.45
CA ASP A 137 -19.67 -5.59 -2.90
C ASP A 137 -19.04 -6.92 -3.30
N LEU A 138 -19.10 -7.92 -2.41
CA LEU A 138 -18.75 -9.30 -2.75
C LEU A 138 -19.65 -9.82 -3.87
N THR A 139 -19.04 -10.46 -4.87
CA THR A 139 -19.79 -11.05 -5.99
C THR A 139 -20.29 -12.46 -5.71
N GLU A 140 -19.63 -13.18 -4.80
CA GLU A 140 -20.11 -14.46 -4.27
C GLU A 140 -19.96 -14.51 -2.75
N THR A 141 -20.75 -15.39 -2.13
CA THR A 141 -20.62 -15.65 -0.69
C THR A 141 -19.25 -16.27 -0.40
N LEU A 142 -18.64 -15.82 0.70
CA LEU A 142 -17.45 -16.43 1.31
C LEU A 142 -17.88 -17.28 2.52
N PRO A 143 -18.10 -18.59 2.35
CA PRO A 143 -18.36 -19.50 3.46
C PRO A 143 -17.30 -19.45 4.56
N VAL A 144 -17.75 -19.54 5.80
CA VAL A 144 -16.90 -19.65 6.99
C VAL A 144 -15.94 -20.85 6.92
N THR A 145 -14.75 -20.73 7.53
CA THR A 145 -13.75 -21.80 7.77
C THR A 145 -13.14 -22.51 6.55
N THR A 146 -13.71 -22.33 5.36
CA THR A 146 -13.18 -22.90 4.12
C THR A 146 -12.52 -21.86 3.25
N ASN A 147 -12.88 -20.58 3.39
CA ASN A 147 -12.23 -19.50 2.67
C ASN A 147 -11.09 -18.92 3.49
N GLU A 148 -9.98 -18.75 2.80
CA GLU A 148 -8.83 -18.02 3.28
C GLU A 148 -8.64 -16.79 2.37
N VAL A 149 -8.11 -15.72 2.95
CA VAL A 149 -7.82 -14.48 2.24
C VAL A 149 -6.39 -14.01 2.52
N THR A 150 -5.74 -13.46 1.51
CA THR A 150 -4.47 -12.77 1.61
C THR A 150 -4.72 -11.28 1.63
N ILE A 151 -4.14 -10.57 2.58
CA ILE A 151 -4.17 -9.10 2.63
C ILE A 151 -2.85 -8.52 2.13
N CYS A 152 -2.94 -7.44 1.36
CA CYS A 152 -1.81 -6.72 0.82
C CYS A 152 -1.99 -5.24 1.16
N PRO A 153 -1.16 -4.67 2.05
CA PRO A 153 -1.15 -3.23 2.29
C PRO A 153 -0.92 -2.45 0.99
N ASN A 154 -1.37 -1.18 0.94
CA ASN A 154 -1.12 -0.33 -0.21
C ASN A 154 0.40 -0.23 -0.48
N PRO A 155 0.90 -0.66 -1.65
CA PRO A 155 2.34 -0.74 -1.92
C PRO A 155 3.04 0.64 -1.98
N TYR A 156 2.27 1.72 -2.06
CA TYR A 156 2.77 3.10 -2.08
C TYR A 156 2.67 3.78 -0.72
N LYS A 157 2.11 3.10 0.29
CA LYS A 157 2.06 3.56 1.67
C LYS A 157 3.30 3.09 2.42
N ALA A 158 3.89 3.99 3.21
CA ALA A 158 5.00 3.70 4.10
C ALA A 158 6.20 3.02 3.41
N VAL A 159 6.56 3.49 2.21
CA VAL A 159 7.68 2.94 1.45
C VAL A 159 9.01 3.07 2.19
N ILE A 160 9.90 2.13 1.94
CA ILE A 160 11.18 1.95 2.63
C ILE A 160 12.32 1.69 1.64
N LEU A 161 13.56 1.83 2.10
CA LEU A 161 14.75 1.62 1.27
C LEU A 161 15.17 0.15 1.22
N ASP A 162 15.37 -0.37 0.01
CA ASP A 162 16.18 -1.56 -0.31
C ASP A 162 15.99 -2.79 0.60
N VAL A 163 14.75 -3.25 0.75
CA VAL A 163 14.37 -4.38 1.62
C VAL A 163 14.53 -5.75 0.95
N LEU A 164 14.95 -5.79 -0.33
CA LEU A 164 15.24 -6.97 -1.16
C LEU A 164 14.07 -7.95 -1.39
N THR A 165 13.01 -7.90 -0.59
CA THR A 165 11.91 -8.90 -0.60
C THR A 165 10.56 -8.34 -1.03
N ALA A 166 10.45 -7.04 -1.28
CA ALA A 166 9.20 -6.36 -1.61
C ALA A 166 9.20 -5.72 -3.02
N PRO A 167 8.01 -5.52 -3.62
CA PRO A 167 7.87 -4.82 -4.89
C PRO A 167 8.55 -3.45 -4.91
N ILE A 168 9.18 -3.12 -6.03
CA ILE A 168 9.82 -1.81 -6.25
C ILE A 168 8.74 -0.74 -6.45
N ALA A 169 8.80 0.32 -5.65
CA ALA A 169 7.87 1.45 -5.71
C ALA A 169 8.42 2.62 -6.58
N GLY A 170 9.73 2.67 -6.80
CA GLY A 170 10.39 3.68 -7.64
C GLY A 170 11.67 4.22 -7.02
N VAL A 171 12.07 5.42 -7.41
CA VAL A 171 13.22 6.16 -6.85
C VAL A 171 12.82 7.60 -6.51
N PRO A 172 13.24 8.16 -5.37
CA PRO A 172 12.90 9.53 -5.01
C PRO A 172 13.86 10.50 -5.70
N LEU A 173 13.36 11.67 -6.10
CA LEU A 173 14.19 12.75 -6.67
C LEU A 173 14.72 13.74 -5.62
N ILE A 174 14.34 13.55 -4.36
CA ILE A 174 14.74 14.36 -3.22
C ILE A 174 15.09 13.43 -2.04
N ASN A 175 15.76 13.98 -1.04
CA ASN A 175 15.75 13.35 0.28
C ASN A 175 14.36 13.54 0.88
N VAL A 176 13.79 12.48 1.43
CA VAL A 176 12.48 12.52 2.09
C VAL A 176 12.66 12.30 3.58
N THR A 177 12.09 13.20 4.37
CA THR A 177 12.15 13.16 5.82
C THR A 177 11.48 11.89 6.35
N LYS A 178 12.06 11.29 7.40
CA LYS A 178 11.50 10.12 8.10
C LYS A 178 10.13 10.46 8.69
N SER A 179 9.11 9.65 8.40
CA SER A 179 7.79 9.77 9.04
C SER A 179 7.84 9.34 10.51
N THR A 180 6.93 9.90 11.31
CA THR A 180 6.69 9.50 12.71
C THR A 180 5.29 8.91 12.86
N SER A 181 4.94 8.43 14.05
CA SER A 181 3.58 7.95 14.34
C SER A 181 2.50 9.04 14.23
N SER A 182 2.88 10.32 14.16
CA SER A 182 1.96 11.46 14.12
C SER A 182 2.15 12.37 12.90
N LEU A 183 3.10 12.04 12.01
CA LEU A 183 3.42 12.87 10.86
C LEU A 183 3.94 12.02 9.72
N THR A 184 3.22 12.04 8.60
CA THR A 184 3.56 11.30 7.38
C THR A 184 4.08 12.27 6.33
N TYR A 185 5.20 11.93 5.70
CA TYR A 185 5.74 12.67 4.56
C TYR A 185 5.34 12.00 3.24
N TYR A 186 4.73 12.77 2.34
CA TYR A 186 4.31 12.38 1.01
C TYR A 186 5.22 12.99 -0.04
N PHE A 187 5.52 12.24 -1.10
CA PHE A 187 6.43 12.65 -2.15
C PHE A 187 6.17 11.89 -3.45
N TRP A 188 6.79 12.35 -4.54
CA TRP A 188 6.73 11.71 -5.85
C TRP A 188 7.93 10.79 -6.09
N ALA A 189 7.69 9.50 -6.31
CA ALA A 189 8.69 8.53 -6.73
C ALA A 189 8.67 8.36 -8.25
N LEU A 190 9.82 8.44 -8.92
CA LEU A 190 9.95 8.09 -10.34
C LEU A 190 9.86 6.57 -10.49
N PHE A 191 8.94 6.09 -11.33
CA PHE A 191 8.79 4.65 -11.60
C PHE A 191 8.93 4.29 -13.08
N GLU A 192 8.84 5.27 -13.99
CA GLU A 192 9.01 5.06 -15.43
C GLU A 192 9.73 6.28 -16.05
N GLY A 193 10.60 6.02 -17.04
CA GLY A 193 11.39 7.03 -17.72
C GLY A 193 12.81 7.16 -17.16
N PHE A 194 13.53 8.20 -17.60
CA PHE A 194 14.93 8.42 -17.24
C PHE A 194 15.08 9.07 -15.86
N GLY A 195 15.96 8.53 -15.01
CA GLY A 195 16.29 9.16 -13.74
C GLY A 195 17.36 8.44 -12.93
N PRO A 196 17.66 8.95 -11.73
CA PRO A 196 18.73 8.44 -10.90
C PRO A 196 18.33 7.12 -10.23
N ALA A 197 19.03 6.05 -10.55
CA ALA A 197 19.02 4.80 -9.80
C ALA A 197 20.46 4.53 -9.35
N ILE A 198 20.86 5.18 -8.27
CA ILE A 198 22.20 5.04 -7.73
C ILE A 198 22.27 3.80 -6.84
N ASP A 199 23.44 3.20 -6.81
CA ASP A 199 23.70 2.08 -5.93
C ASP A 199 23.94 2.55 -4.49
N ASN A 200 23.56 1.73 -3.51
CA ASN A 200 23.71 2.02 -2.08
C ASN A 200 25.13 1.72 -1.57
N GLY A 201 26.14 1.91 -2.42
CA GLY A 201 27.55 1.79 -2.09
C GLY A 201 28.18 0.41 -2.24
N SER A 202 28.11 -0.23 -3.42
CA SER A 202 29.09 -1.26 -3.81
C SER A 202 30.40 -0.58 -4.24
N GLY A 203 31.21 -0.25 -3.23
CA GLY A 203 32.63 0.09 -3.33
C GLY A 203 33.42 -0.79 -2.39
#